data_AF-A0A7L4QRB0-F1
#
_entry.id   AF-A0A7L4QRB0-F1
#
_cell.length_a   1.000
_cell.length_b   1.000
_cell.length_c   1.000
_cell.angle_alpha   90.00
_cell.angle_beta   90.00
_cell.angle_gamma   90.00
#
_symmetry.space_group_name_H-M   'P 1'
#
loop_
_entity.id
_entity.type
_entity.pdbx_description
1 polymer ?
#
loop_
_entity_poly.entity_id
_entity_poly.type
_entity_poly.pdbx_seq_one_letter_code
_entity_poly.pdbx_strand_id
1 'polypeptide(L)'
;MSRILPGPVLPTTVVGSYPVTKSGGISGLLDPFREAVKTAVADQVAAGIDIISDGQVRGDMVGMFTGLIPGIRGSEVIGPVSPAAGPITVADTRYALSRAPLVKGIITGPTTLSFALHIATPSYRSRGELALDLARVLAREAVLLAEAGVSIIQIDEPILSTGAADIATATEGLRLVTGNLSVPVCLHVCGNLSAVIDELVAMPVDILDGEFARSPENLALFREVEIGEKMVGFGCIDSSRPEVEEIDLIRSRIESALTVFAPEQLLVDPDCGLRMLPRESAFSKLSRMVEAVRQIRTEL
;
A
#
# COMPACT_ATOMS: atom_id res chain seq x y z
N MET A 1 1.72 -15.31 -16.69
CA MET A 1 1.58 -16.38 -15.69
C MET A 1 0.90 -15.74 -14.50
N SER A 2 -0.24 -16.28 -14.05
CA SER A 2 -0.95 -15.74 -12.88
C SER A 2 -0.03 -15.78 -11.65
N ARG A 3 0.17 -14.63 -11.00
CA ARG A 3 0.99 -14.52 -9.80
C ARG A 3 0.09 -14.85 -8.62
N ILE A 4 0.20 -16.07 -8.08
CA ILE A 4 -0.66 -16.53 -6.99
C ILE A 4 -0.19 -15.90 -5.68
N LEU A 5 -1.13 -15.32 -4.94
CA LEU A 5 -0.86 -14.82 -3.60
C LEU A 5 -0.72 -15.99 -2.61
N PRO A 6 0.41 -16.12 -1.89
CA PRO A 6 0.53 -17.13 -0.84
C PRO A 6 -0.24 -16.70 0.42
N GLY A 7 -0.85 -17.66 1.11
CA GLY A 7 -1.51 -17.41 2.40
C GLY A 7 -2.77 -18.24 2.63
N PRO A 8 -3.45 -18.03 3.77
CA PRO A 8 -4.79 -18.55 3.97
C PRO A 8 -5.80 -17.85 3.05
N VAL A 9 -6.99 -18.45 2.91
CA VAL A 9 -8.15 -17.77 2.30
C VAL A 9 -8.51 -16.54 3.14
N LEU A 10 -8.97 -15.47 2.47
CA LEU A 10 -9.33 -14.21 3.10
C LEU A 10 -8.18 -13.60 3.94
N PRO A 11 -6.92 -13.50 3.43
CA PRO A 11 -5.77 -13.06 4.22
C PRO A 11 -5.97 -11.64 4.77
N THR A 12 -5.55 -11.43 6.02
CA THR A 12 -5.48 -10.10 6.62
C THR A 12 -4.15 -9.43 6.27
N THR A 13 -4.21 -8.13 5.99
CA THR A 13 -3.02 -7.31 5.75
C THR A 13 -3.22 -5.90 6.30
N VAL A 14 -2.26 -5.02 6.04
CA VAL A 14 -2.29 -3.60 6.36
C VAL A 14 -1.98 -2.83 5.09
N VAL A 15 -2.51 -1.63 4.89
CA VAL A 15 -2.11 -0.80 3.73
C VAL A 15 -0.61 -0.52 3.76
N GLY A 16 -0.08 -0.05 4.89
CA GLY A 16 1.36 0.15 5.01
C GLY A 16 1.80 0.89 6.25
N SER A 17 1.62 2.21 6.23
CA SER A 17 2.15 3.10 7.26
C SER A 17 1.53 2.88 8.65
N TYR A 18 2.37 2.99 9.69
CA TYR A 18 1.99 2.72 11.08
C TYR A 18 2.43 3.88 12.01
N PRO A 19 1.80 4.06 13.20
CA PRO A 19 2.18 5.11 14.13
C PRO A 19 3.66 5.05 14.54
N VAL A 20 4.32 6.20 14.51
CA VAL A 20 5.77 6.31 14.80
C VAL A 20 6.00 6.46 16.30
N THR A 21 6.64 5.48 16.92
CA THR A 21 7.14 5.57 18.29
C THR A 21 8.56 6.14 18.29
N LYS A 22 8.74 7.35 18.83
CA LYS A 22 10.09 7.94 18.97
C LYS A 22 10.85 7.20 20.06
N SER A 23 12.00 6.63 19.73
CA SER A 23 12.93 6.10 20.73
C SER A 23 13.94 7.16 21.15
N GLY A 24 14.21 7.23 22.45
CA GLY A 24 15.30 8.03 23.01
C GLY A 24 16.57 7.19 23.25
N GLY A 25 17.69 7.85 23.51
CA GLY A 25 18.95 7.20 23.92
C GLY A 25 19.92 6.91 22.77
N ILE A 26 21.01 6.18 23.09
CA ILE A 26 22.18 6.00 22.22
C ILE A 26 21.83 5.26 20.91
N SER A 27 20.91 4.28 20.96
CA SER A 27 20.46 3.58 19.74
C SER A 27 19.75 4.52 18.76
N GLY A 28 18.99 5.49 19.26
CA GLY A 28 18.28 6.48 18.45
C GLY A 28 19.20 7.52 17.81
N LEU A 29 20.44 7.68 18.30
CA LEU A 29 21.45 8.55 17.69
C LEU A 29 22.00 7.96 16.37
N LEU A 30 22.05 6.63 16.25
CA LEU A 30 22.54 5.96 15.04
C LEU A 30 21.43 5.76 14.00
N ASP A 31 20.25 5.34 14.44
CA ASP A 31 19.06 5.23 13.60
C ASP A 31 17.80 5.54 14.45
N PRO A 32 17.22 6.75 14.32
CA PRO A 32 16.10 7.18 15.15
C PRO A 32 14.80 6.41 14.87
N PHE A 33 14.69 5.75 13.72
CA PHE A 33 13.48 5.05 13.29
C PHE A 33 13.55 3.54 13.52
N ARG A 34 14.72 2.99 13.86
CA ARG A 34 14.90 1.54 14.05
C ARG A 34 13.89 0.94 15.02
N GLU A 35 13.67 1.59 16.16
CA GLU A 35 12.71 1.10 17.15
C GLU A 35 11.25 1.29 16.70
N ALA A 36 10.96 2.30 15.87
CA ALA A 36 9.64 2.47 15.29
C ALA A 36 9.32 1.34 14.30
N VAL A 37 10.28 0.92 13.47
CA VAL A 37 10.14 -0.25 12.57
C VAL A 37 9.90 -1.51 13.39
N LYS A 38 10.71 -1.74 14.43
CA LYS A 38 10.55 -2.89 15.33
C LYS A 38 9.18 -2.90 15.99
N THR A 39 8.70 -1.75 16.43
CA THR A 39 7.40 -1.58 17.06
C THR A 39 6.28 -1.93 16.09
N ALA A 40 6.28 -1.33 14.89
CA ALA A 40 5.26 -1.59 13.88
C ALA A 40 5.18 -3.07 13.49
N VAL A 41 6.33 -3.70 13.24
CA VAL A 41 6.40 -5.13 12.91
C VAL A 41 5.93 -6.00 14.08
N ALA A 42 6.36 -5.70 15.31
CA ALA A 42 5.94 -6.47 16.49
C ALA A 42 4.43 -6.36 16.74
N ASP A 43 3.85 -5.18 16.58
CA ASP A 43 2.41 -4.95 16.78
C ASP A 43 1.58 -5.69 15.71
N GLN A 44 2.00 -5.66 14.45
CA GLN A 44 1.32 -6.39 13.37
C GLN A 44 1.37 -7.91 13.57
N VAL A 45 2.54 -8.44 13.95
CA VAL A 45 2.70 -9.87 14.28
C VAL A 45 1.84 -10.25 15.49
N ALA A 46 1.83 -9.42 16.55
CA ALA A 46 1.03 -9.66 17.75
C ALA A 46 -0.48 -9.57 17.50
N ALA A 47 -0.92 -8.66 16.63
CA ALA A 47 -2.32 -8.59 16.19
C ALA A 47 -2.75 -9.82 15.38
N GLY A 48 -1.79 -10.57 14.80
CA GLY A 48 -2.04 -11.77 14.01
C GLY A 48 -2.32 -11.50 12.54
N ILE A 49 -1.78 -10.40 12.00
CA ILE A 49 -1.87 -10.06 10.57
C ILE A 49 -1.15 -11.14 9.74
N ASP A 50 -1.80 -11.65 8.70
CA ASP A 50 -1.25 -12.72 7.85
C ASP A 50 -0.11 -12.22 6.95
N ILE A 51 -0.27 -11.02 6.37
CA ILE A 51 0.73 -10.38 5.49
C ILE A 51 1.08 -9.00 6.06
N ILE A 52 2.23 -8.90 6.73
CA ILE A 52 2.65 -7.66 7.41
C ILE A 52 3.38 -6.69 6.48
N SER A 53 3.63 -5.46 6.93
CA SER A 53 4.52 -4.49 6.31
C SER A 53 5.68 -4.12 7.26
N ASP A 54 6.59 -3.26 6.81
CA ASP A 54 7.60 -2.63 7.68
C ASP A 54 7.09 -1.40 8.47
N GLY A 55 5.83 -1.02 8.26
CA GLY A 55 5.18 0.13 8.89
C GLY A 55 5.54 1.49 8.28
N GLN A 56 6.41 1.55 7.26
CA GLN A 56 6.86 2.77 6.56
C GLN A 56 7.07 3.97 7.50
N VAL A 57 7.82 3.81 8.60
CA VAL A 57 7.87 4.81 9.70
C VAL A 57 8.86 5.96 9.47
N ARG A 58 9.68 5.91 8.41
CA ARG A 58 10.82 6.83 8.19
C ARG A 58 10.47 8.20 7.59
N GLY A 59 9.27 8.34 7.02
CA GLY A 59 8.81 9.58 6.39
C GLY A 59 7.39 9.40 5.88
N ASP A 60 6.70 10.48 5.52
CA ASP A 60 5.42 10.30 4.81
C ASP A 60 5.65 9.58 3.46
N MET A 61 4.54 9.19 2.82
CA MET A 61 4.57 8.40 1.58
C MET A 61 5.39 9.07 0.46
N VAL A 62 5.53 10.40 0.46
CA VAL A 62 6.32 11.11 -0.54
C VAL A 62 7.77 11.25 -0.07
N GLY A 63 7.97 11.84 1.11
CA GLY A 63 9.26 12.24 1.65
C GLY A 63 10.23 11.09 1.86
N MET A 64 9.74 9.87 2.13
CA MET A 64 10.59 8.70 2.29
C MET A 64 11.31 8.28 1.00
N PHE A 65 10.74 8.59 -0.17
CA PHE A 65 11.35 8.31 -1.47
C PHE A 65 12.12 9.53 -2.01
N THR A 66 11.49 10.71 -1.99
CA THR A 66 12.02 11.90 -2.66
C THR A 66 13.35 12.39 -2.08
N GLY A 67 13.60 12.16 -0.79
CA GLY A 67 14.88 12.48 -0.16
C GLY A 67 16.06 11.63 -0.64
N LEU A 68 15.81 10.52 -1.33
CA LEU A 68 16.82 9.55 -1.76
C LEU A 68 16.97 9.44 -3.28
N ILE A 69 16.06 10.04 -4.06
CA ILE A 69 16.07 10.03 -5.52
C ILE A 69 16.91 11.23 -6.02
N PRO A 70 18.07 11.00 -6.68
CA PRO A 70 18.82 12.07 -7.31
C PRO A 70 17.97 12.82 -8.33
N GLY A 71 18.16 14.15 -8.41
CA GLY A 71 17.32 15.04 -9.22
C GLY A 71 16.18 15.70 -8.43
N ILE A 72 15.92 15.25 -7.20
CA ILE A 72 14.94 15.83 -6.30
C ILE A 72 15.62 16.45 -5.08
N ARG A 73 15.14 17.62 -4.64
CA ARG A 73 15.56 18.29 -3.41
C ARG A 73 14.34 18.80 -2.66
N GLY A 74 14.01 18.16 -1.53
CA GLY A 74 12.78 18.44 -0.81
C GLY A 74 11.56 18.08 -1.66
N SER A 75 10.71 19.06 -1.94
CA SER A 75 9.53 18.91 -2.82
C SER A 75 9.77 19.40 -4.26
N GLU A 76 11.01 19.73 -4.63
CA GLU A 76 11.35 20.26 -5.97
C GLU A 76 12.14 19.25 -6.81
N VAL A 77 11.74 19.08 -8.07
CA VAL A 77 12.55 18.40 -9.09
C VAL A 77 13.48 19.43 -9.72
N ILE A 78 14.77 19.31 -9.43
CA ILE A 78 15.81 20.28 -9.83
C ILE A 78 16.63 19.80 -11.03
N GLY A 79 16.46 18.54 -11.45
CA GLY A 79 17.11 17.94 -12.61
C GLY A 79 16.46 16.61 -13.01
N PRO A 80 17.01 15.91 -14.02
CA PRO A 80 16.53 14.58 -14.38
C PRO A 80 16.59 13.63 -13.19
N VAL A 81 15.52 12.86 -12.95
CA VAL A 81 15.50 11.85 -11.90
C VAL A 81 16.27 10.61 -12.33
N SER A 82 16.94 9.96 -11.38
CA SER A 82 17.65 8.71 -11.62
C SER A 82 17.53 7.77 -10.42
N PRO A 83 17.84 6.47 -10.56
CA PRO A 83 17.75 5.55 -9.44
C PRO A 83 18.63 5.96 -8.27
N ALA A 84 18.13 5.75 -7.04
CA ALA A 84 18.93 5.89 -5.84
C ALA A 84 20.19 5.01 -5.89
N ALA A 85 21.25 5.43 -5.19
CA ALA A 85 22.52 4.70 -5.18
C ALA A 85 22.39 3.28 -4.60
N GLY A 86 21.45 3.09 -3.69
CA GLY A 86 21.09 1.80 -3.11
C GLY A 86 19.59 1.68 -2.90
N PRO A 87 19.13 0.57 -2.30
CA PRO A 87 17.72 0.37 -1.99
C PRO A 87 17.18 1.45 -1.05
N ILE A 88 15.91 1.81 -1.21
CA ILE A 88 15.23 2.85 -0.43
C ILE A 88 14.62 2.26 0.84
N THR A 89 13.77 1.24 0.72
CA THR A 89 12.98 0.67 1.82
C THR A 89 13.38 -0.76 2.19
N VAL A 90 14.12 -1.46 1.32
CA VAL A 90 14.51 -2.87 1.49
C VAL A 90 15.16 -3.18 2.84
N ALA A 91 15.91 -2.25 3.44
CA ALA A 91 16.54 -2.48 4.74
C ALA A 91 15.52 -2.74 5.87
N ASP A 92 14.44 -1.97 5.92
CA ASP A 92 13.37 -2.13 6.91
C ASP A 92 12.50 -3.34 6.55
N THR A 93 12.20 -3.52 5.26
CA THR A 93 11.47 -4.68 4.76
C THR A 93 12.18 -6.00 5.11
N ARG A 94 13.52 -6.06 5.02
CA ARG A 94 14.31 -7.22 5.47
C ARG A 94 14.18 -7.49 6.96
N TYR A 95 14.02 -6.45 7.78
CA TYR A 95 13.72 -6.66 9.19
C TYR A 95 12.33 -7.31 9.36
N ALA A 96 11.30 -6.83 8.66
CA ALA A 96 9.97 -7.45 8.69
C ALA A 96 10.01 -8.93 8.23
N LEU A 97 10.74 -9.22 7.14
CA LEU A 97 10.94 -10.58 6.62
C LEU A 97 11.66 -11.51 7.62
N SER A 98 12.46 -10.96 8.54
CA SER A 98 13.07 -11.75 9.62
C SER A 98 12.10 -12.12 10.74
N ARG A 99 10.88 -11.56 10.74
CA ARG A 99 9.87 -11.70 11.80
C ARG A 99 8.59 -12.40 11.36
N ALA A 100 8.27 -12.38 10.07
CA ALA A 100 7.08 -13.01 9.51
C ALA A 100 7.37 -13.62 8.12
N PRO A 101 6.68 -14.71 7.75
CA PRO A 101 6.91 -15.39 6.47
C PRO A 101 6.36 -14.62 5.26
N LEU A 102 5.31 -13.81 5.45
CA LEU A 102 4.66 -13.05 4.39
C LEU A 102 4.75 -11.57 4.72
N VAL A 103 5.36 -10.81 3.82
CA VAL A 103 5.60 -9.38 3.97
C VAL A 103 5.27 -8.68 2.67
N LYS A 104 4.57 -7.56 2.75
CA LYS A 104 4.28 -6.66 1.63
C LYS A 104 5.37 -5.59 1.54
N GLY A 105 6.00 -5.49 0.36
CA GLY A 105 6.85 -4.36 0.01
C GLY A 105 6.00 -3.23 -0.54
N ILE A 106 6.29 -1.98 -0.21
CA ILE A 106 5.41 -0.84 -0.52
C ILE A 106 6.23 0.28 -1.12
N ILE A 107 5.75 0.81 -2.25
CA ILE A 107 6.27 2.01 -2.88
C ILE A 107 5.14 3.01 -3.14
N THR A 108 5.44 4.30 -3.04
CA THR A 108 4.51 5.31 -3.54
C THR A 108 4.63 5.40 -5.05
N GLY A 109 3.48 5.41 -5.71
CA GLY A 109 3.40 5.32 -7.15
C GLY A 109 3.96 6.56 -7.87
N PRO A 110 4.43 6.36 -9.12
CA PRO A 110 5.05 7.41 -9.91
C PRO A 110 4.11 8.61 -10.16
N THR A 111 2.81 8.36 -10.33
CA THR A 111 1.83 9.41 -10.60
C THR A 111 1.67 10.29 -9.38
N THR A 112 1.43 9.69 -8.21
CA THR A 112 1.29 10.40 -6.93
C THR A 112 2.55 11.19 -6.60
N LEU A 113 3.74 10.61 -6.76
CA LEU A 113 4.99 11.34 -6.57
C LEU A 113 5.11 12.54 -7.53
N SER A 114 4.75 12.37 -8.81
CA SER A 114 4.81 13.48 -9.78
C SER A 114 3.87 14.63 -9.43
N PHE A 115 2.73 14.36 -8.78
CA PHE A 115 1.77 15.37 -8.32
C PHE A 115 2.19 16.04 -7.01
N ALA A 116 2.86 15.30 -6.13
CA ALA A 116 3.39 15.84 -4.87
C ALA A 116 4.60 16.77 -5.06
N LEU A 117 5.25 16.72 -6.23
CA LEU A 117 6.46 17.48 -6.53
C LEU A 117 6.19 18.73 -7.39
N HIS A 118 7.05 19.73 -7.23
CA HIS A 118 7.13 20.91 -8.08
C HIS A 118 8.27 20.75 -9.09
N ILE A 119 7.98 20.87 -10.39
CA ILE A 119 9.00 20.85 -11.45
C ILE A 119 9.71 22.21 -11.48
N ALA A 120 10.95 22.24 -10.98
CA ALA A 120 11.82 23.42 -10.92
C ALA A 120 13.03 23.28 -11.86
N THR A 121 12.84 22.58 -12.99
CA THR A 121 13.88 22.26 -13.97
C THR A 121 13.30 22.27 -15.39
N PRO A 122 14.07 22.65 -16.43
CA PRO A 122 13.63 22.54 -17.82
C PRO A 122 13.61 21.10 -18.36
N SER A 123 14.08 20.13 -17.57
CA SER A 123 14.19 18.72 -17.96
C SER A 123 12.84 18.05 -18.18
N TYR A 124 11.77 18.58 -17.59
CA TYR A 124 10.41 18.06 -17.67
C TYR A 124 9.45 19.15 -18.10
N ARG A 125 8.61 18.87 -19.09
CA ARG A 125 7.60 19.80 -19.61
C ARG A 125 6.22 19.55 -19.02
N SER A 126 6.01 18.36 -18.46
CA SER A 126 4.74 17.96 -17.87
C SER A 126 4.94 17.02 -16.68
N ARG A 127 3.91 16.90 -15.84
CA ARG A 127 3.87 15.89 -14.77
C ARG A 127 3.88 14.46 -15.33
N GLY A 128 3.30 14.24 -16.50
CA GLY A 128 3.29 12.93 -17.14
C GLY A 128 4.69 12.47 -17.54
N GLU A 129 5.50 13.35 -18.13
CA GLU A 129 6.92 13.04 -18.43
C GLU A 129 7.69 12.69 -17.15
N LEU A 130 7.51 13.47 -16.08
CA LEU A 130 8.11 13.19 -14.78
C LEU A 130 7.62 11.85 -14.20
N ALA A 131 6.32 11.55 -14.28
CA ALA A 131 5.75 10.30 -13.78
C ALA A 131 6.38 9.08 -14.48
N LEU A 132 6.55 9.12 -15.81
CA LEU A 132 7.17 8.02 -16.54
C LEU A 132 8.65 7.81 -16.17
N ASP A 133 9.40 8.90 -15.93
CA ASP A 133 10.79 8.78 -15.45
C ASP A 133 10.86 8.27 -14.00
N LEU A 134 9.98 8.76 -13.12
CA LEU A 134 9.83 8.23 -11.76
C LEU A 134 9.46 6.75 -11.79
N ALA A 135 8.61 6.30 -12.72
CA ALA A 135 8.24 4.90 -12.87
C ALA A 135 9.47 4.03 -13.16
N ARG A 136 10.36 4.47 -14.06
CA ARG A 136 11.63 3.77 -14.35
C ARG A 136 12.56 3.73 -13.14
N VAL A 137 12.60 4.81 -12.37
CA VAL A 137 13.37 4.89 -11.12
C VAL A 137 12.85 3.89 -10.08
N LEU A 138 11.54 3.87 -9.87
CA LEU A 138 10.87 3.03 -8.86
C LEU A 138 10.81 1.56 -9.26
N ALA A 139 10.81 1.23 -10.56
CA ALA A 139 10.90 -0.14 -11.04
C ALA A 139 12.12 -0.88 -10.45
N ARG A 140 13.25 -0.18 -10.28
CA ARG A 140 14.43 -0.75 -9.64
C ARG A 140 14.17 -1.08 -8.17
N GLU A 141 13.52 -0.20 -7.42
CA GLU A 141 13.20 -0.46 -6.01
C GLU A 141 12.22 -1.63 -5.87
N ALA A 142 11.19 -1.68 -6.72
CA ALA A 142 10.22 -2.76 -6.73
C ALA A 142 10.88 -4.13 -7.00
N VAL A 143 11.84 -4.19 -7.94
CA VAL A 143 12.63 -5.40 -8.20
C VAL A 143 13.48 -5.76 -6.99
N LEU A 144 14.16 -4.81 -6.35
CA LEU A 144 14.98 -5.07 -5.17
C LEU A 144 14.15 -5.57 -3.96
N LEU A 145 12.92 -5.07 -3.82
CA LEU A 145 11.97 -5.57 -2.83
C LEU A 145 11.51 -7.00 -3.15
N ALA A 146 11.17 -7.29 -4.41
CA ALA A 146 10.81 -8.64 -4.87
C ALA A 146 11.97 -9.63 -4.65
N GLU A 147 13.20 -9.26 -4.99
CA GLU A 147 14.42 -10.05 -4.74
C GLU A 147 14.71 -10.24 -3.25
N ALA A 148 14.28 -9.31 -2.39
CA ALA A 148 14.39 -9.47 -0.95
C ALA A 148 13.44 -10.55 -0.39
N GLY A 149 12.40 -10.95 -1.15
CA GLY A 149 11.49 -12.03 -0.80
C GLY A 149 10.12 -11.60 -0.28
N VAL A 150 9.66 -10.38 -0.60
CA VAL A 150 8.28 -9.96 -0.28
C VAL A 150 7.26 -10.81 -1.05
N SER A 151 6.08 -11.02 -0.46
CA SER A 151 4.99 -11.78 -1.08
C SER A 151 4.10 -10.94 -1.99
N ILE A 152 4.11 -9.62 -1.83
CA ILE A 152 3.34 -8.65 -2.62
C ILE A 152 4.19 -7.38 -2.77
N ILE A 153 4.11 -6.71 -3.92
CA ILE A 153 4.50 -5.31 -4.07
C ILE A 153 3.25 -4.44 -4.16
N GLN A 154 3.10 -3.49 -3.25
CA GLN A 154 2.05 -2.49 -3.31
C GLN A 154 2.57 -1.17 -3.88
N ILE A 155 1.77 -0.58 -4.75
CA ILE A 155 1.96 0.74 -5.33
C ILE A 155 0.81 1.62 -4.86
N ASP A 156 1.12 2.64 -4.07
CA ASP A 156 0.11 3.58 -3.54
C ASP A 156 -0.11 4.72 -4.54
N GLU A 157 -1.32 4.82 -5.09
CA GLU A 157 -1.70 5.84 -6.07
C GLU A 157 -3.02 6.56 -5.72
N PRO A 158 -3.15 7.19 -4.54
CA PRO A 158 -4.37 7.89 -4.14
C PRO A 158 -4.76 9.04 -5.08
N ILE A 159 -3.82 9.55 -5.90
CA ILE A 159 -4.13 10.60 -6.87
C ILE A 159 -5.12 10.15 -7.96
N LEU A 160 -5.22 8.85 -8.23
CA LEU A 160 -6.01 8.34 -9.36
C LEU A 160 -7.51 8.55 -9.16
N SER A 161 -8.03 8.47 -7.95
CA SER A 161 -9.46 8.71 -7.66
C SER A 161 -9.84 10.20 -7.68
N THR A 162 -8.88 11.12 -7.74
CA THR A 162 -9.16 12.56 -7.65
C THR A 162 -9.61 13.18 -8.98
N GLY A 163 -9.44 12.48 -10.10
CA GLY A 163 -9.65 13.00 -11.46
C GLY A 163 -8.57 13.98 -11.94
N ALA A 164 -7.52 14.23 -11.14
CA ALA A 164 -6.43 15.11 -11.53
C ALA A 164 -5.40 14.44 -12.44
N ALA A 165 -5.25 13.12 -12.33
CA ALA A 165 -4.25 12.33 -13.07
C ALA A 165 -4.74 11.93 -14.47
N ASP A 166 -3.82 11.92 -15.43
CA ASP A 166 -4.06 11.28 -16.73
C ASP A 166 -3.92 9.76 -16.59
N ILE A 167 -5.04 9.05 -16.73
CA ILE A 167 -5.12 7.61 -16.48
C ILE A 167 -4.29 6.81 -17.48
N ALA A 168 -4.18 7.27 -18.73
CA ALA A 168 -3.35 6.62 -19.74
C ALA A 168 -1.86 6.63 -19.35
N THR A 169 -1.36 7.80 -18.92
CA THR A 169 0.02 7.95 -18.44
C THR A 169 0.25 7.17 -17.14
N ALA A 170 -0.70 7.20 -16.20
CA ALA A 170 -0.61 6.42 -14.97
C ALA A 170 -0.52 4.91 -15.25
N THR A 171 -1.36 4.41 -16.16
CA THR A 171 -1.35 3.00 -16.58
C THR A 171 0.00 2.61 -17.19
N GLU A 172 0.58 3.48 -18.03
CA GLU A 172 1.90 3.24 -18.60
C GLU A 172 3.01 3.27 -17.55
N GLY A 173 2.95 4.20 -16.59
CA GLY A 173 3.84 4.22 -15.44
C GLY A 173 3.78 2.91 -14.64
N LEU A 174 2.57 2.40 -14.39
CA LEU A 174 2.40 1.09 -13.74
C LEU A 174 3.02 -0.04 -14.56
N ARG A 175 2.83 -0.10 -15.90
CA ARG A 175 3.48 -1.13 -16.74
C ARG A 175 5.01 -1.13 -16.59
N LEU A 176 5.62 0.05 -16.52
CA LEU A 176 7.07 0.18 -16.34
C LEU A 176 7.53 -0.38 -14.99
N VAL A 177 6.74 -0.17 -13.92
CA VAL A 177 7.05 -0.70 -12.58
C VAL A 177 6.77 -2.20 -12.48
N THR A 178 5.65 -2.68 -13.04
CA THR A 178 5.18 -4.06 -12.85
C THR A 178 5.78 -5.08 -13.80
N GLY A 179 6.33 -4.64 -14.94
CA GLY A 179 6.73 -5.51 -16.05
C GLY A 179 7.80 -6.57 -15.72
N ASN A 180 8.65 -6.33 -14.71
CA ASN A 180 9.73 -7.23 -14.31
C ASN A 180 9.52 -7.90 -12.95
N LEU A 181 8.32 -7.79 -12.36
CA LEU A 181 8.04 -8.35 -11.05
C LEU A 181 7.61 -9.82 -11.15
N SER A 182 8.13 -10.65 -10.27
CA SER A 182 7.75 -12.06 -10.14
C SER A 182 6.65 -12.29 -9.10
N VAL A 183 6.31 -11.27 -8.32
CA VAL A 183 5.34 -11.32 -7.21
C VAL A 183 4.09 -10.51 -7.55
N PRO A 184 2.91 -10.85 -6.99
CA PRO A 184 1.68 -10.10 -7.18
C PRO A 184 1.87 -8.60 -6.91
N VAL A 185 1.23 -7.77 -7.72
CA VAL A 185 1.20 -6.32 -7.55
C VAL A 185 -0.16 -5.86 -7.07
N CYS A 186 -0.17 -5.14 -5.95
CA CYS A 186 -1.32 -4.43 -5.42
C CYS A 186 -1.27 -2.96 -5.82
N LEU A 187 -2.40 -2.42 -6.29
CA LEU A 187 -2.61 -0.99 -6.47
C LEU A 187 -3.58 -0.51 -5.39
N HIS A 188 -3.11 0.37 -4.52
CA HIS A 188 -3.94 0.98 -3.49
C HIS A 188 -4.42 2.37 -3.93
N VAL A 189 -5.74 2.58 -3.96
CA VAL A 189 -6.39 3.85 -4.29
C VAL A 189 -7.52 4.15 -3.29
N CYS A 190 -7.32 5.15 -2.43
CA CYS A 190 -8.36 5.59 -1.48
C CYS A 190 -9.46 6.44 -2.11
N GLY A 191 -10.55 6.63 -1.37
CA GLY A 191 -11.65 7.52 -1.72
C GLY A 191 -12.69 6.90 -2.66
N ASN A 192 -13.49 7.76 -3.30
CA ASN A 192 -14.57 7.33 -4.17
C ASN A 192 -14.04 6.90 -5.55
N LEU A 193 -14.38 5.68 -5.98
CA LEU A 193 -13.84 5.08 -7.21
C LEU A 193 -14.77 5.22 -8.42
N SER A 194 -15.95 5.84 -8.27
CA SER A 194 -16.99 5.86 -9.32
C SER A 194 -16.54 6.45 -10.65
N ALA A 195 -15.60 7.41 -10.60
CA ALA A 195 -15.10 8.08 -11.79
C ALA A 195 -13.98 7.32 -12.53
N VAL A 196 -13.42 6.27 -11.93
CA VAL A 196 -12.19 5.60 -12.43
C VAL A 196 -12.23 4.07 -12.36
N ILE A 197 -13.33 3.47 -11.90
CA ILE A 197 -13.39 2.02 -11.65
C ILE A 197 -13.11 1.20 -12.91
N ASP A 198 -13.67 1.59 -14.06
CA ASP A 198 -13.46 0.90 -15.34
C ASP A 198 -11.99 0.89 -15.76
N GLU A 199 -11.29 2.00 -15.54
CA GLU A 199 -9.87 2.08 -15.85
C GLU A 199 -9.02 1.32 -14.83
N LEU A 200 -9.35 1.39 -13.54
CA LEU A 200 -8.63 0.67 -12.48
C LEU A 200 -8.68 -0.85 -12.71
N VAL A 201 -9.84 -1.42 -13.09
CA VAL A 201 -9.95 -2.85 -13.40
C VAL A 201 -9.17 -3.27 -14.65
N ALA A 202 -8.85 -2.32 -15.54
CA ALA A 202 -8.01 -2.58 -16.71
C ALA A 202 -6.49 -2.43 -16.42
N MET A 203 -6.10 -1.92 -15.25
CA MET A 203 -4.69 -1.66 -14.93
C MET A 203 -3.87 -2.97 -14.78
N PRO A 204 -2.55 -2.92 -15.08
CA PRO A 204 -1.67 -4.09 -15.14
C PRO A 204 -1.19 -4.54 -13.75
N VAL A 205 -2.14 -4.78 -12.85
CA VAL A 205 -1.93 -5.20 -11.45
C VAL A 205 -2.76 -6.43 -11.13
N ASP A 206 -2.38 -7.14 -10.07
CA ASP A 206 -3.00 -8.40 -9.67
C ASP A 206 -4.07 -8.19 -8.57
N ILE A 207 -3.95 -7.11 -7.80
CA ILE A 207 -4.82 -6.77 -6.67
C ILE A 207 -5.23 -5.30 -6.75
N LEU A 208 -6.51 -5.00 -6.56
CA LEU A 208 -7.04 -3.65 -6.39
C LEU A 208 -7.46 -3.43 -4.94
N ASP A 209 -6.76 -2.56 -4.23
CA ASP A 209 -7.03 -2.24 -2.83
C ASP A 209 -7.71 -0.86 -2.73
N GLY A 210 -8.82 -0.80 -2.01
CA GLY A 210 -9.68 0.38 -1.93
C GLY A 210 -10.36 0.58 -0.58
N GLU A 211 -10.95 1.77 -0.44
CA GLU A 211 -11.66 2.23 0.77
C GLU A 211 -13.14 1.79 0.72
N PHE A 212 -13.62 1.03 1.72
CA PHE A 212 -15.02 0.57 1.80
C PHE A 212 -15.67 0.83 3.16
N ALA A 213 -14.90 1.04 4.22
CA ALA A 213 -15.46 1.34 5.53
C ALA A 213 -16.10 2.74 5.55
N ARG A 214 -15.43 3.70 4.90
CA ARG A 214 -15.89 5.07 4.71
C ARG A 214 -16.64 5.33 3.40
N SER A 215 -16.33 4.57 2.34
CA SER A 215 -17.01 4.65 1.04
C SER A 215 -17.69 3.32 0.70
N PRO A 216 -18.73 2.90 1.45
CA PRO A 216 -19.43 1.64 1.18
C PRO A 216 -20.08 1.59 -0.21
N GLU A 217 -20.32 2.74 -0.84
CA GLU A 217 -20.78 2.83 -2.22
C GLU A 217 -19.81 2.22 -3.24
N ASN A 218 -18.51 2.16 -2.93
CA ASN A 218 -17.53 1.53 -3.81
C ASN A 218 -17.84 0.06 -4.05
N LEU A 219 -18.42 -0.65 -3.08
CA LEU A 219 -18.79 -2.06 -3.22
C LEU A 219 -19.89 -2.27 -4.29
N ALA A 220 -20.74 -1.26 -4.52
CA ALA A 220 -21.76 -1.34 -5.57
C ALA A 220 -21.12 -1.30 -6.97
N LEU A 221 -20.08 -0.50 -7.16
CA LEU A 221 -19.37 -0.37 -8.44
C LEU A 221 -18.79 -1.71 -8.90
N PHE A 222 -18.22 -2.49 -7.97
CA PHE A 222 -17.67 -3.80 -8.27
C PHE A 222 -18.69 -4.86 -8.68
N ARG A 223 -19.99 -4.62 -8.50
CA ARG A 223 -21.06 -5.49 -9.06
C ARG A 223 -21.32 -5.20 -10.54
N GLU A 224 -20.89 -4.04 -11.02
CA GLU A 224 -21.15 -3.54 -12.37
C GLU A 224 -19.96 -3.74 -13.32
N VAL A 225 -18.79 -4.10 -12.79
CA VAL A 225 -17.55 -4.31 -13.55
C VAL A 225 -17.02 -5.72 -13.41
N GLU A 226 -16.35 -6.22 -14.44
CA GLU A 226 -15.68 -7.52 -14.41
C GLU A 226 -14.21 -7.34 -13.98
N ILE A 227 -13.83 -7.93 -12.84
CA ILE A 227 -12.45 -7.89 -12.35
C ILE A 227 -11.60 -9.10 -12.76
N GLY A 228 -12.22 -10.10 -13.41
CA GLY A 228 -11.57 -11.34 -13.83
C GLY A 228 -10.91 -12.09 -12.66
N GLU A 229 -9.65 -12.48 -12.84
CA GLU A 229 -8.85 -13.19 -11.81
C GLU A 229 -8.22 -12.25 -10.76
N LYS A 230 -8.45 -10.93 -10.83
CA LYS A 230 -7.88 -10.01 -9.85
C LYS A 230 -8.47 -10.27 -8.47
N MET A 231 -7.69 -9.93 -7.46
CA MET A 231 -8.14 -9.86 -6.07
C MET A 231 -8.52 -8.42 -5.70
N VAL A 232 -9.26 -8.27 -4.60
CA VAL A 232 -9.64 -6.99 -4.01
C VAL A 232 -9.12 -6.92 -2.57
N GLY A 233 -8.36 -5.85 -2.27
CA GLY A 233 -8.09 -5.42 -0.90
C GLY A 233 -9.30 -4.65 -0.39
N PHE A 234 -9.97 -5.21 0.62
CA PHE A 234 -11.21 -4.69 1.17
C PHE A 234 -10.94 -3.92 2.46
N GLY A 235 -10.73 -2.62 2.31
CA GLY A 235 -10.65 -1.66 3.41
C GLY A 235 -11.91 -1.66 4.28
N CYS A 236 -11.90 -2.38 5.40
CA CYS A 236 -13.08 -2.56 6.26
C CYS A 236 -13.01 -1.78 7.59
N ILE A 237 -11.89 -1.09 7.83
CA ILE A 237 -11.61 -0.29 9.02
C ILE A 237 -11.42 1.18 8.60
N ASP A 238 -12.14 2.09 9.27
CA ASP A 238 -11.95 3.53 9.10
C ASP A 238 -10.61 3.93 9.76
N SER A 239 -9.62 4.22 8.93
CA SER A 239 -8.27 4.64 9.35
C SER A 239 -8.18 6.13 9.69
N SER A 240 -9.23 6.90 9.44
CA SER A 240 -9.24 8.36 9.64
C SER A 240 -9.62 8.80 11.04
N ARG A 241 -10.13 7.87 11.87
CA ARG A 241 -10.58 8.14 13.23
C ARG A 241 -10.02 7.13 14.24
N PRO A 242 -9.75 7.54 15.49
CA PRO A 242 -9.16 6.68 16.50
C PRO A 242 -10.14 5.68 17.13
N GLU A 243 -11.45 5.84 16.97
CA GLU A 243 -12.45 4.94 17.53
C GLU A 243 -12.31 3.54 16.95
N VAL A 244 -12.23 2.54 17.82
CA VAL A 244 -12.08 1.14 17.41
C VAL A 244 -13.46 0.56 17.12
N GLU A 245 -13.66 0.04 15.91
CA GLU A 245 -14.91 -0.58 15.48
C GLU A 245 -15.20 -1.86 16.27
N GLU A 246 -16.48 -2.12 16.55
CA GLU A 246 -16.92 -3.38 17.13
C GLU A 246 -16.75 -4.53 16.13
N ILE A 247 -16.44 -5.73 16.64
CA ILE A 247 -16.15 -6.91 15.80
C ILE A 247 -17.33 -7.21 14.87
N ASP A 248 -18.57 -7.12 15.35
CA ASP A 248 -19.78 -7.37 14.56
C ASP A 248 -19.92 -6.40 13.39
N LEU A 249 -19.53 -5.13 13.56
CA LEU A 249 -19.53 -4.16 12.48
C LEU A 249 -18.48 -4.52 11.42
N ILE A 250 -17.27 -4.90 11.85
CA ILE A 250 -16.20 -5.31 10.93
C ILE A 250 -16.62 -6.55 10.15
N ARG A 251 -17.16 -7.55 10.86
CA ARG A 251 -17.66 -8.79 10.30
C ARG A 251 -18.76 -8.55 9.26
N SER A 252 -19.79 -7.76 9.58
CA SER A 252 -20.88 -7.48 8.64
C SER A 252 -20.42 -6.76 7.36
N ARG A 253 -19.38 -5.91 7.43
CA ARG A 253 -18.75 -5.31 6.25
C ARG A 253 -18.08 -6.37 5.38
N ILE A 254 -17.30 -7.27 5.97
CA ILE A 254 -16.62 -8.35 5.23
C ILE A 254 -17.63 -9.32 4.63
N GLU A 255 -18.68 -9.70 5.37
CA GLU A 255 -19.78 -10.53 4.86
C GLU A 255 -20.49 -9.86 3.67
N SER A 256 -20.64 -8.53 3.70
CA SER A 256 -21.18 -7.78 2.55
C SER A 256 -20.27 -7.89 1.32
N ALA A 257 -18.94 -7.85 1.50
CA ALA A 257 -17.99 -8.07 0.41
C ALA A 257 -18.05 -9.50 -0.16
N LEU A 258 -18.26 -10.50 0.70
CA LEU A 258 -18.44 -11.91 0.32
C LEU A 258 -19.73 -12.17 -0.47
N THR A 259 -20.68 -11.23 -0.52
CA THR A 259 -21.81 -11.29 -1.45
C THR A 259 -21.45 -10.93 -2.90
N VAL A 260 -20.27 -10.33 -3.11
CA VAL A 260 -19.79 -9.83 -4.41
C VAL A 260 -18.61 -10.66 -4.90
N PHE A 261 -17.68 -10.98 -4.00
CA PHE A 261 -16.44 -11.65 -4.34
C PHE A 261 -16.34 -13.03 -3.68
N ALA A 262 -15.67 -13.96 -4.35
CA ALA A 262 -15.30 -15.21 -3.71
C ALA A 262 -14.29 -14.97 -2.57
N PRO A 263 -14.28 -15.79 -1.50
CA PRO A 263 -13.32 -15.66 -0.40
C PRO A 263 -11.85 -15.64 -0.87
N GLU A 264 -11.52 -16.35 -1.95
CA GLU A 264 -10.17 -16.43 -2.54
C GLU A 264 -9.78 -15.15 -3.28
N GLN A 265 -10.75 -14.30 -3.64
CA GLN A 265 -10.51 -13.01 -4.31
C GLN A 265 -10.39 -11.85 -3.33
N LEU A 266 -10.51 -12.07 -2.02
CA LEU A 266 -10.50 -10.99 -1.03
C LEU A 266 -9.28 -11.03 -0.13
N LEU A 267 -8.67 -9.87 0.09
CA LEU A 267 -7.80 -9.58 1.22
C LEU A 267 -8.52 -8.58 2.12
N VAL A 268 -8.28 -8.62 3.43
CA VAL A 268 -8.94 -7.74 4.40
C VAL A 268 -7.91 -6.84 5.07
N ASP A 269 -8.13 -5.54 5.00
CA ASP A 269 -7.24 -4.51 5.54
C ASP A 269 -8.00 -3.23 5.95
N PRO A 270 -7.31 -2.22 6.50
CA PRO A 270 -7.91 -0.90 6.73
C PRO A 270 -8.05 -0.07 5.46
N ASP A 271 -8.94 0.95 5.47
CA ASP A 271 -9.16 1.87 4.34
C ASP A 271 -7.90 2.59 3.85
N CYS A 272 -6.95 2.86 4.75
CA CYS A 272 -5.65 3.48 4.44
C CYS A 272 -4.62 3.15 5.53
N GLY A 273 -3.39 3.66 5.41
CA GLY A 273 -2.37 3.54 6.45
C GLY A 273 -2.79 4.13 7.80
N LEU A 274 -2.34 3.52 8.89
CA LEU A 274 -2.76 3.85 10.27
C LEU A 274 -1.85 4.88 10.95
N ARG A 275 -0.85 5.42 10.25
CA ARG A 275 0.15 6.35 10.80
C ARG A 275 -0.42 7.50 11.63
N MET A 276 -1.57 8.04 11.23
CA MET A 276 -2.16 9.21 11.85
C MET A 276 -2.92 8.90 13.15
N LEU A 277 -3.08 7.62 13.49
CA LEU A 277 -3.79 7.19 14.70
C LEU A 277 -2.85 7.08 15.91
N PRO A 278 -3.40 7.12 17.15
CA PRO A 278 -2.69 6.63 18.31
C PRO A 278 -2.33 5.14 18.13
N ARG A 279 -1.13 4.74 18.58
CA ARG A 279 -0.66 3.34 18.48
C ARG A 279 -1.65 2.33 19.06
N GLU A 280 -2.22 2.63 20.22
CA GLU A 280 -3.19 1.73 20.89
C GLU A 280 -4.46 1.52 20.04
N SER A 281 -4.95 2.59 19.41
CA SER A 281 -6.07 2.52 18.47
C SER A 281 -5.70 1.68 17.25
N ALA A 282 -4.55 1.95 16.63
CA ALA A 282 -4.08 1.19 15.47
C ALA A 282 -3.94 -0.31 15.78
N PHE A 283 -3.32 -0.67 16.90
CA PHE A 283 -3.20 -2.06 17.35
C PHE A 283 -4.56 -2.72 17.60
N SER A 284 -5.46 -2.02 18.29
CA SER A 284 -6.80 -2.54 18.62
C SER A 284 -7.65 -2.75 17.37
N LYS A 285 -7.59 -1.83 16.41
CA LYS A 285 -8.26 -1.94 15.10
C LYS A 285 -7.78 -3.18 14.34
N LEU A 286 -6.45 -3.37 14.22
CA LEU A 286 -5.89 -4.56 13.57
C LEU A 286 -6.29 -5.85 14.28
N SER A 287 -6.22 -5.87 15.61
CA SER A 287 -6.56 -7.06 16.41
C SER A 287 -8.03 -7.46 16.25
N ARG A 288 -8.96 -6.50 16.26
CA ARG A 288 -10.40 -6.78 16.05
C ARG A 288 -10.71 -7.18 14.61
N MET A 289 -10.01 -6.62 13.63
CA MET A 289 -10.12 -7.02 12.24
C MET A 289 -9.69 -8.48 12.03
N VAL A 290 -8.54 -8.87 12.60
CA VAL A 290 -8.06 -10.26 12.57
C VAL A 290 -9.04 -11.21 13.26
N GLU A 291 -9.61 -10.80 14.40
CA GLU A 291 -10.63 -11.59 15.10
C GLU A 291 -11.90 -11.80 14.25
N ALA A 292 -12.41 -10.74 13.61
CA ALA A 292 -13.56 -10.84 12.71
C ALA A 292 -13.29 -11.81 11.56
N VAL A 293 -12.12 -11.72 10.92
CA VAL A 293 -11.72 -12.63 9.83
C VAL A 293 -11.57 -14.08 10.34
N ARG A 294 -11.03 -14.28 11.53
CA ARG A 294 -10.94 -15.63 12.13
C ARG A 294 -12.31 -16.26 12.32
N GLN A 295 -13.29 -15.50 12.80
CA GLN A 295 -14.66 -15.99 12.96
C GLN A 295 -15.25 -16.40 11.61
N ILE A 296 -15.16 -15.53 10.60
CA ILE A 296 -15.64 -15.81 9.24
C ILE A 296 -14.98 -17.07 8.66
N ARG A 297 -13.65 -17.20 8.78
CA ARG A 297 -12.91 -18.38 8.29
C ARG A 297 -13.37 -19.71 8.90
N THR A 298 -13.99 -19.71 10.09
CA THR A 298 -14.53 -20.95 10.68
C THR A 298 -15.84 -21.40 10.03
N GLU A 299 -16.45 -20.53 9.23
CA GLU A 299 -17.75 -20.73 8.59
C GLU A 299 -17.64 -20.92 7.07
N LEU A 300 -16.45 -20.74 6.50
CA LEU A 300 -16.10 -21.04 5.09
C LEU A 300 -15.78 -22.53 4.91
#